data_AF-A0A257HZV6-F1
#
_entry.id   AF-A0A257HZV6-F1
#
_cell.length_a   1.000
_cell.length_b   1.000
_cell.length_c   1.000
_cell.angle_alpha   90.00
_cell.angle_beta   90.00
_cell.angle_gamma   90.00
#
_symmetry.space_group_name_H-M   'P 1'
#
loop_
_entity.id
_entity.type
_entity.pdbx_description
1 polymer ?
#
loop_
_entity_poly.entity_id
_entity_poly.type
_entity_poly.pdbx_seq_one_letter_code
_entity_poly.pdbx_strand_id
1 'polypeptide(L)'
;MVYFIPFLLLTVIVEFVGYLAVTYGIKNRNYWIYNIFNLIEFLFYAYLFASNFQLKFLRLLAYASMPVLILFSSLNYIYIQGSENFHTYTLLLGSFFMVFFCCCFFYEWVLPEQITQNLIRQPFFWICVGLLLFYLGSVIINALFEYLRSSDMIQEGKRIYVFINRSLNIILYTSFSISFLICRKNRKESLSQL
;
A
#
# COMPACT_ATOMS: atom_id res chain seq x y z
N MET A 1 -2.05 -11.07 11.04
CA MET A 1 -3.44 -11.01 10.55
C MET A 1 -4.40 -10.26 11.45
N VAL A 2 -4.31 -10.38 12.80
CA VAL A 2 -5.23 -9.67 13.73
C VAL A 2 -5.25 -8.16 13.48
N TYR A 3 -4.08 -7.54 13.28
CA TYR A 3 -3.97 -6.09 13.00
C TYR A 3 -4.47 -5.65 11.61
N PHE A 4 -4.73 -6.59 10.71
CA PHE A 4 -5.18 -6.29 9.34
C PHE A 4 -6.66 -5.87 9.31
N ILE A 5 -7.48 -6.39 10.24
CA ILE A 5 -8.91 -6.03 10.33
C ILE A 5 -9.09 -4.58 10.81
N PRO A 6 -8.46 -4.14 11.92
CA PRO A 6 -8.49 -2.72 12.30
C PRO A 6 -7.94 -1.79 11.22
N PHE A 7 -6.88 -2.21 10.51
CA PHE A 7 -6.34 -1.46 9.39
C PHE A 7 -7.37 -1.26 8.28
N LEU A 8 -8.05 -2.32 7.83
CA LEU A 8 -9.10 -2.21 6.81
C LEU A 8 -10.30 -1.37 7.26
N LEU A 9 -10.69 -1.45 8.54
CA LEU A 9 -11.73 -0.60 9.09
C LEU A 9 -11.33 0.88 9.04
N LEU A 10 -10.08 1.19 9.39
CA LEU A 10 -9.54 2.55 9.24
C LEU A 10 -9.59 3.00 7.78
N THR A 11 -9.22 2.15 6.83
CA THR A 11 -9.31 2.44 5.40
C THR A 11 -10.73 2.80 4.97
N VAL A 12 -11.72 2.00 5.38
CA VAL A 12 -13.14 2.26 5.07
C VAL A 12 -13.60 3.59 5.66
N ILE A 13 -13.18 3.92 6.89
CA ILE A 13 -13.51 5.19 7.53
C ILE A 13 -12.92 6.36 6.73
N VAL A 14 -11.65 6.29 6.34
CA VAL A 14 -10.99 7.36 5.56
C VAL A 14 -11.64 7.55 4.20
N GLU A 15 -11.93 6.46 3.49
CA GLU A 15 -12.64 6.51 2.19
C GLU A 15 -14.05 7.09 2.32
N PHE A 16 -14.78 6.70 3.37
CA PHE A 16 -16.12 7.23 3.63
C PHE A 16 -16.10 8.73 3.95
N VAL A 17 -15.19 9.17 4.81
CA VAL A 17 -14.99 10.60 5.13
C VAL A 17 -14.62 11.39 3.87
N GLY A 18 -13.76 10.83 3.02
CA GLY A 18 -13.41 11.38 1.71
C GLY A 18 -14.63 11.57 0.81
N TYR A 19 -15.44 10.52 0.66
CA TYR A 19 -16.67 10.55 -0.14
C TYR A 19 -17.68 11.59 0.37
N LEU A 20 -17.91 11.67 1.68
CA LEU A 20 -18.80 12.67 2.27
C LEU A 20 -18.30 14.09 1.98
N ALA A 21 -17.01 14.35 2.13
CA ALA A 21 -16.46 15.68 1.90
C ALA A 21 -16.62 16.16 0.45
N VAL A 22 -16.48 15.25 -0.52
CA VAL A 22 -16.77 15.54 -1.93
C VAL A 22 -18.26 15.81 -2.13
N THR A 23 -19.13 14.99 -1.53
CA THR A 23 -20.59 15.08 -1.69
C THR A 23 -21.17 16.37 -1.10
N TYR A 24 -20.66 16.81 0.06
CA TYR A 24 -21.10 18.05 0.71
C TYR A 24 -20.37 19.31 0.22
N GLY A 25 -19.57 19.21 -0.85
CA GLY A 25 -18.94 20.36 -1.48
C GLY A 25 -17.92 21.07 -0.58
N ILE A 26 -17.28 20.33 0.34
CA ILE A 26 -16.18 20.85 1.17
C ILE A 26 -14.97 21.07 0.25
N LYS A 27 -14.93 22.25 -0.40
CA LYS A 27 -13.86 22.66 -1.31
C LYS A 27 -12.56 22.75 -0.53
N ASN A 28 -11.61 21.87 -0.84
CA ASN A 28 -10.23 21.83 -0.31
C ASN A 28 -10.12 21.84 1.21
N ARG A 29 -9.90 20.67 1.84
CA ARG A 29 -9.20 20.55 3.15
C ARG A 29 -8.98 19.14 3.69
N ASN A 30 -9.10 18.07 2.90
CA ASN A 30 -8.94 16.70 3.43
C ASN A 30 -7.62 16.03 3.05
N TYR A 31 -6.72 16.71 2.32
CA TYR A 31 -5.43 16.12 1.94
C TYR A 31 -4.61 15.69 3.15
N TRP A 32 -4.68 16.42 4.27
CA TRP A 32 -4.01 16.03 5.50
C TRP A 32 -4.48 14.66 6.02
N ILE A 33 -5.78 14.33 5.91
CA ILE A 33 -6.31 13.01 6.31
C ILE A 33 -5.66 11.93 5.47
N TYR A 34 -5.63 12.12 4.14
CA TYR A 34 -4.99 11.17 3.22
C TYR A 34 -3.48 11.09 3.42
N ASN A 35 -2.79 12.20 3.70
CA ASN A 35 -1.35 12.21 3.93
C ASN A 35 -0.98 11.43 5.21
N ILE A 36 -1.74 11.65 6.30
CA ILE A 36 -1.56 10.89 7.55
C ILE A 36 -1.90 9.42 7.32
N PHE A 37 -3.02 9.14 6.67
CA PHE A 37 -3.45 7.77 6.38
C PHE A 37 -2.42 7.01 5.52
N ASN A 38 -1.90 7.64 4.46
CA ASN A 38 -0.85 7.06 3.62
C ASN A 38 0.41 6.73 4.43
N LEU A 39 0.82 7.62 5.36
CA LEU A 39 1.94 7.33 6.24
C LEU A 39 1.65 6.11 7.13
N ILE A 40 0.48 6.05 7.76
CA ILE A 40 0.06 4.91 8.60
C ILE A 40 0.05 3.63 7.78
N GLU A 41 -0.46 3.67 6.55
CA GLU A 41 -0.49 2.56 5.61
C GLU A 41 0.92 2.05 5.30
N PHE A 42 1.85 2.93 4.93
CA PHE A 42 3.24 2.52 4.66
C PHE A 42 3.92 1.93 5.89
N LEU A 43 3.68 2.49 7.08
CA LEU A 43 4.21 1.94 8.33
C LEU A 43 3.64 0.55 8.61
N PHE A 44 2.33 0.37 8.43
CA PHE A 44 1.68 -0.93 8.61
C PHE A 44 2.24 -1.97 7.64
N TYR A 45 2.39 -1.63 6.36
CA TYR A 45 2.95 -2.55 5.37
C TYR A 45 4.43 -2.84 5.60
N ALA A 46 5.24 -1.86 5.98
CA ALA A 46 6.64 -2.09 6.38
C ALA A 46 6.74 -3.07 7.56
N TYR A 47 5.87 -2.93 8.57
CA TYR A 47 5.78 -3.88 9.68
C TYR A 47 5.39 -5.29 9.21
N LEU A 48 4.42 -5.39 8.29
CA LEU A 48 4.02 -6.67 7.72
C LEU A 48 5.17 -7.34 6.97
N PHE A 49 5.91 -6.61 6.13
CA PHE A 49 7.10 -7.14 5.46
C PHE A 49 8.15 -7.59 6.45
N ALA A 50 8.50 -6.77 7.45
CA ALA A 50 9.45 -7.14 8.49
C ALA A 50 9.05 -8.43 9.24
N SER A 51 7.76 -8.66 9.42
CA SER A 51 7.23 -9.87 10.08
C SER A 51 7.24 -11.12 9.19
N ASN A 52 7.35 -10.97 7.86
CA ASN A 52 7.30 -12.08 6.91
C ASN A 52 8.64 -12.35 6.20
N PHE A 53 9.61 -11.43 6.29
CA PHE A 53 10.97 -11.66 5.80
C PHE A 53 11.68 -12.74 6.62
N GLN A 54 12.34 -13.65 5.92
CA GLN A 54 13.14 -14.72 6.48
C GLN A 54 14.58 -14.26 6.72
N LEU A 55 15.14 -13.44 5.82
CA LEU A 55 16.49 -12.91 5.95
C LEU A 55 16.52 -11.77 6.97
N LYS A 56 17.40 -11.90 7.96
CA LYS A 56 17.56 -10.93 9.05
C LYS A 56 17.85 -9.51 8.54
N PHE A 57 18.64 -9.39 7.47
CA PHE A 57 18.97 -8.11 6.86
C PHE A 57 17.75 -7.42 6.24
N LEU A 58 16.92 -8.13 5.48
CA LEU A 58 15.71 -7.56 4.87
C LEU A 58 14.68 -7.14 5.93
N ARG A 59 14.54 -7.94 6.98
CA ARG A 59 13.74 -7.57 8.15
C ARG A 59 14.24 -6.28 8.82
N LEU A 60 15.56 -6.15 9.02
CA LEU A 60 16.14 -4.92 9.58
C LEU A 60 15.89 -3.72 8.67
N LEU A 61 16.03 -3.89 7.36
CA LEU A 61 15.79 -2.85 6.37
C LEU A 61 14.33 -2.39 6.37
N ALA A 62 13.37 -3.32 6.47
CA ALA A 62 11.95 -2.97 6.63
C ALA A 62 11.67 -2.20 7.91
N TYR A 63 12.21 -2.62 9.07
CA TYR A 63 12.07 -1.83 10.30
C TYR A 63 12.75 -0.46 10.21
N ALA A 64 13.93 -0.37 9.58
CA ALA A 64 14.65 0.88 9.39
C ALA A 64 13.92 1.85 8.44
N SER A 65 13.11 1.35 7.50
CA SER A 65 12.30 2.21 6.63
C SER A 65 11.23 3.00 7.39
N MET A 66 10.74 2.49 8.53
CA MET A 66 9.68 3.14 9.31
C MET A 66 10.09 4.51 9.86
N PRO A 67 11.19 4.66 10.63
CA PRO A 67 11.63 5.98 11.07
C PRO A 67 12.03 6.88 9.88
N VAL A 68 12.57 6.33 8.79
CA VAL A 68 12.88 7.10 7.59
C VAL A 68 11.61 7.72 6.98
N LEU A 69 10.53 6.94 6.86
CA LEU A 69 9.25 7.41 6.34
C LEU A 69 8.62 8.48 7.24
N ILE A 70 8.68 8.30 8.56
CA ILE A 70 8.17 9.29 9.53
C ILE A 70 8.94 10.60 9.41
N LEU A 71 10.28 10.53 9.43
CA LEU A 71 11.14 11.70 9.31
C LEU A 71 10.92 12.40 7.98
N PHE A 72 10.92 11.66 6.87
CA PHE A 72 10.71 12.22 5.54
C PHE A 72 9.34 12.87 5.40
N SER A 73 8.26 12.20 5.86
CA SER A 73 6.92 12.76 5.82
C SER A 73 6.80 14.03 6.67
N SER A 74 7.46 14.07 7.83
CA SER A 74 7.48 15.24 8.71
C SER A 74 8.23 16.41 8.05
N LEU A 75 9.38 16.15 7.44
CA LEU A 75 10.13 17.16 6.68
C LEU A 75 9.34 17.65 5.47
N ASN A 76 8.67 16.75 4.75
CA ASN A 76 7.83 17.09 3.62
C ASN A 76 6.65 17.99 4.05
N TYR A 77 6.05 17.70 5.20
CA TYR A 77 4.99 18.54 5.78
C TYR A 77 5.50 19.93 6.17
N ILE A 78 6.63 20.03 6.88
CA ILE A 78 7.12 21.30 7.44
C ILE A 78 7.72 22.21 6.36
N TYR A 79 8.49 21.64 5.41
CA TYR A 79 9.36 22.43 4.54
C TYR A 79 9.00 22.40 3.04
N ILE A 80 8.21 21.44 2.56
CA ILE A 80 8.06 21.21 1.12
C ILE A 80 6.61 21.39 0.65
N GLN A 81 5.68 20.54 1.11
CA GLN A 81 4.31 20.47 0.58
C GLN A 81 3.24 21.01 1.53
N GLY A 82 3.52 21.16 2.83
CA GLY A 82 2.56 21.74 3.78
C GLY A 82 1.34 20.86 4.06
N SER A 83 0.31 21.42 4.71
CA SER A 83 -0.93 20.71 5.06
C SER A 83 -2.00 20.72 3.95
N GLU A 84 -1.91 21.70 3.05
CA GLU A 84 -2.96 21.96 2.05
C GLU A 84 -2.76 21.16 0.76
N ASN A 85 -1.60 20.53 0.58
CA ASN A 85 -1.30 19.73 -0.61
C ASN A 85 -1.21 18.24 -0.29
N PHE A 86 -1.49 17.43 -1.31
CA PHE A 86 -1.21 16.01 -1.26
C PHE A 86 0.31 15.77 -1.25
N HIS A 87 0.78 14.89 -0.38
CA HIS A 87 2.21 14.62 -0.18
C HIS A 87 2.78 13.65 -1.21
N THR A 88 2.83 14.08 -2.47
CA THR A 88 3.35 13.28 -3.59
C THR A 88 4.75 12.74 -3.35
N TYR A 89 5.65 13.51 -2.72
CA TYR A 89 7.02 13.01 -2.44
C TYR A 89 7.01 11.89 -1.40
N THR A 90 6.21 12.02 -0.33
CA THR A 90 6.02 10.95 0.66
C THR A 90 5.43 9.70 -0.01
N LEU A 91 4.43 9.89 -0.88
CA LEU A 91 3.82 8.79 -1.63
C LEU A 91 4.84 8.06 -2.50
N LEU A 92 5.68 8.79 -3.24
CA LEU A 92 6.71 8.19 -4.11
C LEU A 92 7.73 7.39 -3.31
N LEU A 93 8.25 7.95 -2.21
CA LEU A 93 9.22 7.27 -1.36
C LEU A 93 8.63 6.01 -0.71
N GLY A 94 7.40 6.12 -0.18
CA GLY A 94 6.69 4.97 0.38
C GLY A 94 6.43 3.88 -0.66
N SER A 95 5.94 4.27 -1.84
CA SER A 95 5.70 3.34 -2.96
C SER A 95 6.98 2.62 -3.40
N PHE A 96 8.11 3.35 -3.45
CA PHE A 96 9.41 2.76 -3.74
C PHE A 96 9.77 1.67 -2.73
N PHE A 97 9.66 1.93 -1.43
CA PHE A 97 9.92 0.92 -0.41
C PHE A 97 8.99 -0.28 -0.54
N MET A 98 7.70 -0.07 -0.80
CA MET A 98 6.73 -1.17 -0.95
C MET A 98 7.06 -2.06 -2.14
N VAL A 99 7.36 -1.48 -3.30
CA VAL A 99 7.78 -2.22 -4.50
C VAL A 99 9.09 -2.97 -4.24
N PHE A 100 10.07 -2.29 -3.63
CA PHE A 100 11.35 -2.90 -3.27
C PHE A 100 11.16 -4.11 -2.33
N PHE A 101 10.34 -3.98 -1.28
CA PHE A 101 10.06 -5.08 -0.37
C PHE A 101 9.30 -6.22 -1.03
N CYS A 102 8.38 -5.93 -1.97
CA CYS A 102 7.74 -6.97 -2.76
C CYS A 102 8.76 -7.78 -3.57
N CYS A 103 9.69 -7.10 -4.26
CA CYS A 103 10.75 -7.75 -5.02
C CYS A 103 11.65 -8.59 -4.11
N CYS A 104 12.06 -8.05 -2.96
CA CYS A 104 12.85 -8.79 -1.97
C CYS A 104 12.12 -10.01 -1.43
N PHE A 105 10.81 -9.92 -1.20
CA PHE A 105 10.01 -11.04 -0.74
C PHE A 105 10.00 -12.16 -1.80
N PHE A 106 9.71 -11.84 -3.06
CA PHE A 106 9.77 -12.84 -4.13
C PHE A 106 11.16 -13.44 -4.31
N TYR A 107 12.22 -12.64 -4.13
CA TYR A 107 13.59 -13.12 -4.16
C TYR A 107 13.88 -14.16 -3.07
N GLU A 108 13.51 -13.90 -1.80
CA GLU A 108 13.69 -14.87 -0.71
C GLU A 108 13.04 -16.22 -1.03
N TRP A 109 11.83 -16.18 -1.59
CA TRP A 109 11.03 -17.37 -1.88
C TRP A 109 11.53 -18.23 -3.05
N VAL A 110 12.43 -17.69 -3.89
CA VAL A 110 13.09 -18.45 -4.96
C VAL A 110 14.38 -19.11 -4.45
N LEU A 111 14.86 -18.78 -3.24
CA LEU A 111 16.07 -19.37 -2.68
C LEU A 111 15.88 -20.88 -2.41
N PRO A 112 16.89 -21.73 -2.70
CA PRO A 112 16.79 -23.19 -2.61
C PRO A 112 16.28 -23.73 -1.26
N GLU A 113 16.62 -23.04 -0.17
CA GLU A 113 16.23 -23.40 1.20
C GLU A 113 14.71 -23.27 1.45
N GLN A 114 13.99 -22.52 0.62
CA GLN A 114 12.57 -22.17 0.81
C GLN A 114 11.62 -22.81 -0.22
N ILE A 115 12.15 -23.51 -1.24
CA ILE A 115 11.38 -24.10 -2.36
C ILE A 115 10.41 -25.21 -1.90
N THR A 116 10.49 -25.67 -0.66
CA THR A 116 9.69 -26.81 -0.15
C THR A 116 8.22 -26.49 0.08
N GLN A 117 7.81 -25.21 0.09
CA GLN A 117 6.42 -24.80 0.32
C GLN A 117 5.78 -24.18 -0.93
N ASN A 118 4.53 -24.56 -1.21
CA ASN A 118 3.78 -23.97 -2.32
C ASN A 118 3.44 -22.50 -2.01
N LEU A 119 4.13 -21.59 -2.68
CA LEU A 119 4.05 -20.14 -2.47
C LEU A 119 2.61 -19.60 -2.58
N ILE A 120 1.81 -20.15 -3.50
CA ILE A 120 0.42 -19.72 -3.73
C ILE A 120 -0.48 -20.03 -2.52
N ARG A 121 -0.12 -21.03 -1.70
CA ARG A 121 -0.82 -21.39 -0.46
C ARG A 121 -0.44 -20.48 0.72
N GLN A 122 0.54 -19.59 0.55
CA GLN A 122 0.89 -18.63 1.57
C GLN A 122 -0.04 -17.41 1.50
N PRO A 123 -0.72 -17.03 2.60
CA PRO A 123 -1.57 -15.85 2.59
C PRO A 123 -0.81 -14.56 2.21
N PHE A 124 0.42 -14.40 2.71
CA PHE A 124 1.18 -13.17 2.51
C PHE A 124 1.64 -12.97 1.06
N PHE A 125 1.76 -14.05 0.28
CA PHE A 125 2.03 -13.98 -1.16
C PHE A 125 1.00 -13.09 -1.89
N TRP A 126 -0.29 -13.30 -1.61
CA TRP A 126 -1.35 -12.51 -2.26
C TRP A 126 -1.35 -11.05 -1.83
N ILE A 127 -1.03 -10.77 -0.56
CA ILE A 127 -0.83 -9.39 -0.08
C ILE A 127 0.31 -8.73 -0.88
N CYS A 128 1.44 -9.42 -1.03
CA CYS A 128 2.60 -8.94 -1.78
C CYS A 128 2.27 -8.66 -3.26
N VAL A 129 1.56 -9.57 -3.93
CA VAL A 129 1.12 -9.37 -5.33
C VAL A 129 0.21 -8.15 -5.45
N GLY A 130 -0.77 -8.01 -4.55
CA GLY A 130 -1.68 -6.85 -4.53
C GLY A 130 -0.93 -5.54 -4.36
N LEU A 131 -0.03 -5.47 -3.37
CA LEU A 131 0.78 -4.27 -3.09
C LEU A 131 1.70 -3.91 -4.26
N LEU A 132 2.36 -4.90 -4.87
CA LEU A 132 3.25 -4.67 -6.01
C LEU A 132 2.49 -4.05 -7.18
N LEU A 133 1.35 -4.63 -7.58
CA LEU A 133 0.53 -4.13 -8.68
C LEU A 133 -0.03 -2.75 -8.37
N PHE A 134 -0.52 -2.53 -7.14
CA PHE A 134 -1.07 -1.26 -6.70
C PHE A 134 -0.04 -0.14 -6.75
N TYR A 135 1.12 -0.32 -6.11
CA TYR A 135 2.12 0.75 -6.02
C TYR A 135 2.87 1.00 -7.33
N LEU A 136 3.17 -0.04 -8.13
CA LEU A 136 3.71 0.17 -9.48
C LEU A 136 2.71 0.95 -10.35
N GLY A 137 1.45 0.52 -10.37
CA GLY A 137 0.40 1.19 -11.15
C GLY A 137 0.19 2.63 -10.67
N SER A 138 0.18 2.86 -9.36
CA SER A 138 0.01 4.18 -8.75
C SER A 138 1.15 5.12 -9.12
N VAL A 139 2.41 4.67 -9.08
CA VAL A 139 3.55 5.50 -9.48
C VAL A 139 3.46 5.87 -10.96
N ILE A 140 3.16 4.91 -11.84
CA ILE A 140 3.03 5.15 -13.29
C ILE A 140 1.92 6.16 -13.57
N ILE A 141 0.75 6.01 -12.95
CA ILE A 141 -0.38 6.92 -13.22
C ILE A 141 -0.17 8.31 -12.62
N ASN A 142 0.51 8.44 -11.48
CA ASN A 142 0.87 9.75 -10.93
C ASN A 142 1.87 10.48 -11.85
N ALA A 143 2.86 9.77 -12.41
CA ALA A 143 3.78 10.35 -13.38
C ALA A 143 3.07 10.77 -14.68
N LEU A 144 2.17 9.92 -15.19
CA LEU A 144 1.37 10.24 -16.38
C LEU A 144 0.42 11.42 -16.13
N PHE A 145 -0.18 11.51 -14.95
CA PHE A 145 -1.10 12.60 -14.61
C PHE A 145 -0.38 13.96 -14.58
N GLU A 146 0.84 14.02 -14.05
CA GLU A 146 1.63 15.26 -14.08
C GLU A 146 1.96 15.68 -15.52
N TYR A 147 2.23 14.72 -16.42
CA TYR A 147 2.42 14.99 -17.85
C TYR A 147 1.14 15.45 -18.56
N LEU A 148 -0.02 14.85 -18.25
CA LEU A 148 -1.29 15.26 -18.84
C LEU A 148 -1.75 16.63 -18.33
N ARG A 149 -1.34 17.01 -17.11
CA ARG A 149 -1.62 18.33 -16.55
C ARG A 149 -0.89 19.45 -17.28
N SER A 150 0.28 19.18 -17.86
CA SER A 150 1.08 20.17 -18.60
C SER A 150 0.69 20.33 -20.06
N SER A 151 -0.22 19.51 -20.59
CA SER A 151 -0.58 19.43 -22.02
C SER A 151 -2.03 19.83 -22.35
N ASP A 152 -2.64 20.70 -21.52
CA ASP A 152 -4.05 21.17 -21.63
C ASP A 152 -5.14 20.06 -21.59
N MET A 153 -4.77 18.79 -21.44
CA MET A 153 -5.66 17.62 -21.38
C MET A 153 -6.10 17.27 -19.94
N ILE A 154 -6.25 18.28 -19.09
CA ILE A 154 -6.47 18.11 -17.63
C ILE A 154 -7.72 17.28 -17.32
N GLN A 155 -8.82 17.50 -18.06
CA GLN A 155 -10.10 16.86 -17.76
C GLN A 155 -10.12 15.36 -18.12
N GLU A 156 -9.55 15.00 -19.27
CA GLU A 156 -9.41 13.59 -19.66
C GLU A 156 -8.37 12.89 -18.78
N GLY A 157 -7.27 13.57 -18.43
CA GLY A 157 -6.28 13.07 -17.49
C GLY A 157 -6.89 12.74 -16.11
N LYS A 158 -7.79 13.57 -15.59
CA LYS A 158 -8.52 13.28 -14.34
C LYS A 158 -9.39 12.03 -14.45
N ARG A 159 -10.12 11.85 -15.56
CA ARG A 159 -10.97 10.65 -15.76
C ARG A 159 -10.15 9.37 -15.79
N ILE A 160 -9.04 9.38 -16.55
CA ILE A 160 -8.12 8.25 -16.66
C ILE A 160 -7.49 7.93 -15.29
N TYR A 161 -7.03 8.96 -14.57
CA TYR A 161 -6.47 8.83 -13.23
C TYR A 161 -7.43 8.15 -12.26
N VAL A 162 -8.69 8.60 -12.21
CA VAL A 162 -9.71 8.04 -11.33
C VAL A 162 -10.04 6.60 -11.71
N PHE A 163 -10.17 6.30 -13.00
CA PHE A 163 -10.49 4.96 -13.49
C PHE A 163 -9.39 3.94 -13.13
N ILE A 164 -8.13 4.30 -13.36
CA ILE A 164 -6.99 3.43 -13.07
C ILE A 164 -6.84 3.23 -11.56
N ASN A 165 -6.88 4.30 -10.75
CA ASN A 165 -6.77 4.15 -9.30
C ASN A 165 -7.88 3.28 -8.69
N ARG A 166 -9.12 3.38 -9.20
CA ARG A 166 -10.21 2.49 -8.77
C ARG A 166 -9.93 1.03 -9.14
N SER A 167 -9.43 0.78 -10.35
CA SER A 167 -9.06 -0.56 -10.80
C SER A 167 -7.94 -1.17 -9.94
N LEU A 168 -6.91 -0.38 -9.62
CA LEU A 168 -5.81 -0.80 -8.75
C LEU A 168 -6.29 -1.12 -7.34
N ASN A 169 -7.19 -0.31 -6.78
CA ASN A 169 -7.82 -0.59 -5.48
C ASN A 169 -8.61 -1.89 -5.49
N ILE A 170 -9.41 -2.16 -6.53
CA ILE A 170 -10.16 -3.42 -6.67
C ILE A 170 -9.18 -4.61 -6.66
N ILE A 171 -8.08 -4.53 -7.40
CA ILE A 171 -7.04 -5.56 -7.42
C ILE A 171 -6.46 -5.75 -6.02
N LEU A 172 -6.07 -4.67 -5.33
CA LEU A 172 -5.49 -4.70 -4.00
C LEU A 172 -6.41 -5.39 -2.98
N TYR A 173 -7.67 -4.94 -2.89
CA TYR A 173 -8.61 -5.49 -1.91
C TYR A 173 -9.06 -6.92 -2.26
N THR A 174 -9.10 -7.28 -3.54
CA THR A 174 -9.33 -8.66 -3.96
C THR A 174 -8.18 -9.56 -3.50
N SER A 175 -6.93 -9.12 -3.69
CA SER A 175 -5.75 -9.81 -3.20
C SER A 175 -5.74 -9.99 -1.67
N PHE A 176 -6.14 -8.96 -0.92
CA PHE A 176 -6.31 -9.07 0.53
C PHE A 176 -7.40 -10.07 0.90
N SER A 177 -8.53 -10.05 0.20
CA SER A 177 -9.63 -11.00 0.42
C SER A 177 -9.19 -12.45 0.18
N ILE A 178 -8.46 -12.71 -0.90
CA ILE A 178 -7.88 -14.02 -1.20
C ILE A 178 -6.91 -14.47 -0.09
N SER A 179 -6.05 -13.56 0.38
CA SER A 179 -5.14 -13.81 1.51
C SER A 179 -5.88 -14.30 2.76
N PHE A 180 -6.97 -13.63 3.14
CA PHE A 180 -7.79 -14.02 4.27
C PHE A 180 -8.48 -15.37 4.09
N LEU A 181 -9.01 -15.65 2.89
CA LEU A 181 -9.64 -16.93 2.59
C LEU A 181 -8.66 -18.09 2.72
N ILE A 182 -7.43 -17.93 2.22
CA ILE A 182 -6.37 -18.93 2.34
C ILE A 182 -5.97 -19.12 3.80
N CYS A 183 -5.80 -18.03 4.56
CA CYS A 183 -5.47 -18.15 5.98
C CYS A 183 -6.56 -18.90 6.77
N ARG A 184 -7.83 -18.65 6.46
CA ARG A 184 -8.96 -19.37 7.07
C ARG A 184 -8.94 -20.85 6.70
N LYS A 185 -8.63 -21.19 5.44
CA LYS A 185 -8.52 -22.58 4.98
C LYS A 185 -7.40 -23.31 5.70
N ASN A 186 -6.20 -22.73 5.74
CA ASN A 186 -5.03 -23.34 6.38
C ASN A 186 -5.27 -23.59 7.89
N ARG A 187 -5.95 -22.67 8.58
CA ARG A 187 -6.32 -22.85 10.01
C ARG A 187 -7.32 -23.98 10.24
N LYS A 188 -8.25 -24.21 9.31
CA LYS A 188 -9.21 -25.32 9.42
C LYS A 188 -8.52 -26.66 9.20
N GLU A 189 -7.64 -26.76 8.22
CA GLU A 189 -6.86 -27.97 7.94
C GLU A 189 -5.99 -28.37 9.14
N SER A 190 -5.33 -27.41 9.80
CA SER A 190 -4.55 -27.69 11.01
C SER A 190 -5.40 -28.15 12.21
N LEU A 191 -6.65 -27.68 12.32
CA LEU A 191 -7.58 -28.08 13.39
C LEU A 191 -8.20 -29.46 13.12
N SER A 192 -8.36 -29.87 11.86
CA SER A 192 -8.87 -31.21 11.50
C SER A 192 -7.85 -32.33 11.64
N GLN A 193 -6.57 -31.99 11.86
CA GLN A 193 -5.48 -32.94 12.05
C GLN A 193 -5.15 -33.18 13.54
N LEU A 194 -5.85 -32.49 14.45
CA LEU A 194 -5.79 -32.64 15.91
C LEU A 194 -6.99 -33.46 16.39
#